data_AF-A0A538AFR4-F1
#
_entry.id   AF-A0A538AFR4-F1
#
_cell.length_a   1.000
_cell.length_b   1.000
_cell.length_c   1.000
_cell.angle_alpha   90.00
_cell.angle_beta   90.00
_cell.angle_gamma   90.00
#
_symmetry.space_group_name_H-M   'P 1'
#
loop_
_entity.id
_entity.type
_entity.pdbx_description
1 polymer ?
#
loop_
_entity_poly.entity_id
_entity_poly.type
_entity_poly.pdbx_seq_one_letter_code
_entity_poly.pdbx_strand_id
1 'polypeptide(L)'
;MKTHPLHRFPKMKQADLLLSAAADKLVLLGACLVCGLCISVLWVYFPTFIVNVMLDNSPGIWLWASMAAVAVGSGLLMFVIAVRREREYPQSL
;
A
#
# COMPACT_ATOMS: atom_id res chain seq x y z
N MET A 1 5.22 35.39 36.38
CA MET A 1 4.81 34.03 36.79
C MET A 1 5.25 33.06 35.69
N LYS A 2 6.16 32.11 36.00
CA LYS A 2 6.66 31.09 35.07
C LYS A 2 5.91 29.79 35.36
N THR A 3 4.93 29.45 34.53
CA THR A 3 4.21 28.18 34.55
C THR A 3 4.94 27.15 33.69
N HIS A 4 6.15 26.75 34.09
CA HIS A 4 6.84 25.67 33.41
C HIS A 4 6.31 24.33 33.94
N PRO A 5 5.83 23.40 33.08
CA PRO A 5 5.34 22.12 33.53
C PRO A 5 6.48 21.28 34.12
N LEU A 6 6.22 20.66 35.29
CA LEU A 6 7.19 19.89 36.09
C LEU A 6 7.25 18.40 35.71
N HIS A 7 6.51 17.99 34.68
CA HIS A 7 6.54 16.62 34.19
C HIS A 7 7.60 16.48 33.11
N ARG A 8 8.49 15.51 33.28
CA ARG A 8 9.48 15.12 32.29
C ARG A 8 8.71 14.58 31.08
N PHE A 9 8.73 15.30 29.95
CA PHE A 9 8.20 14.77 28.71
C PHE A 9 8.82 13.38 28.46
N PRO A 10 8.00 12.34 28.20
CA PRO A 10 8.56 11.06 27.83
C PRO A 10 9.43 11.29 26.60
N LYS A 11 10.69 10.83 26.64
CA LYS A 11 11.53 10.78 25.45
C LYS A 11 10.95 9.72 24.52
N MET A 12 9.91 10.08 23.77
CA MET A 12 9.32 9.21 22.77
C MET A 12 10.41 8.89 21.76
N LYS A 13 10.88 7.64 21.77
CA LYS A 13 11.77 7.13 20.73
C LYS A 13 10.93 6.85 19.50
N GLN A 14 11.50 7.04 18.32
CA GLN A 14 10.84 6.74 17.03
C GLN A 14 10.31 5.29 16.95
N ALA A 15 10.92 4.37 17.71
CA ALA A 15 10.44 2.99 17.87
C ALA A 15 9.07 2.87 18.58
N ASP A 16 8.71 3.79 19.48
CA ASP A 16 7.38 3.82 20.12
C ASP A 16 6.30 4.33 19.16
N LEU A 17 6.65 5.16 18.17
CA LEU A 17 5.73 5.51 17.08
C LEU A 17 5.49 4.33 16.13
N LEU A 18 6.46 3.41 15.99
CA LEU A 18 6.34 2.22 15.15
C LEU A 18 5.52 1.10 15.81
N LEU A 19 5.34 1.11 17.14
CA LEU A 19 4.53 0.10 17.83
C LEU A 19 3.05 0.13 17.39
N SER A 20 2.54 1.31 17.01
CA SER A 20 1.20 1.43 16.43
C SER A 20 1.12 0.94 14.98
N ALA A 21 2.23 0.93 14.23
CA ALA A 21 2.27 0.43 12.85
C ALA A 21 2.31 -1.10 12.78
N ALA A 22 2.97 -1.74 13.75
CA ALA A 22 3.03 -3.20 13.86
C ALA A 22 1.70 -3.84 14.26
N ALA A 23 0.80 -3.08 14.89
CA ALA A 23 -0.47 -3.59 15.40
C ALA A 23 -1.47 -3.98 14.29
N ASP A 24 -1.40 -3.36 13.11
CA ASP A 24 -2.41 -3.51 12.06
C ASP A 24 -1.80 -3.82 10.68
N LYS A 25 -0.99 -4.89 10.61
CA LYS A 25 -0.48 -5.44 9.33
C LYS A 25 -1.59 -5.74 8.34
N LEU A 26 -2.80 -6.04 8.82
CA LEU A 26 -3.99 -6.25 8.00
C LEU A 26 -4.47 -4.96 7.32
N VAL A 27 -4.41 -3.82 8.03
CA VAL A 27 -4.75 -2.50 7.48
C VAL A 27 -3.70 -2.07 6.46
N LEU A 28 -2.42 -2.34 6.72
CA LEU A 28 -1.35 -2.07 5.76
C LEU A 28 -1.51 -2.90 4.48
N LEU A 29 -1.84 -4.19 4.61
CA LEU A 29 -2.14 -5.07 3.49
C LEU A 29 -3.37 -4.58 2.72
N GLY A 30 -4.44 -4.21 3.43
CA GLY A 30 -5.65 -3.65 2.83
C GLY A 30 -5.37 -2.37 2.05
N ALA A 31 -4.60 -1.43 2.62
CA ALA A 31 -4.21 -0.20 1.94
C ALA A 31 -3.35 -0.48 0.69
N CYS A 32 -2.41 -1.42 0.76
CA CYS A 32 -1.63 -1.86 -0.40
C CYS A 32 -2.53 -2.47 -1.49
N LEU A 33 -3.52 -3.28 -1.12
CA LEU A 33 -4.44 -3.92 -2.05
C LEU A 33 -5.34 -2.89 -2.75
N VAL A 34 -5.82 -1.88 -2.01
CA VAL A 34 -6.59 -0.77 -2.57
C VAL A 34 -5.74 0.05 -3.54
N CYS A 35 -4.50 0.37 -3.18
CA CYS A 35 -3.56 1.02 -4.09
C CYS A 35 -3.30 0.19 -5.35
N GLY A 36 -3.05 -1.12 -5.20
CA GLY A 36 -2.84 -2.03 -6.32
C GLY A 36 -4.05 -2.13 -7.24
N LEU A 37 -5.27 -2.12 -6.67
CA LEU A 37 -6.52 -2.05 -7.42
C LEU A 37 -6.62 -0.74 -8.22
N CYS A 38 -6.35 0.42 -7.61
CA CYS A 38 -6.36 1.70 -8.31
C CYS A 38 -5.36 1.73 -9.47
N ILE A 39 -4.15 1.19 -9.27
CA ILE A 39 -3.13 1.07 -10.31
C ILE A 39 -3.62 0.15 -11.44
N SER A 40 -4.24 -0.98 -11.14
CA SER A 40 -4.74 -1.90 -12.17
C SER A 40 -5.87 -1.28 -13.00
N VAL A 41 -6.76 -0.51 -12.37
CA VAL A 41 -7.82 0.22 -13.08
C VAL A 41 -7.23 1.28 -14.01
N LEU A 42 -6.31 2.12 -13.52
CA LEU A 42 -5.70 3.15 -14.36
C LEU A 42 -4.85 2.57 -15.49
N TRP A 43 -4.06 1.53 -15.22
CA TRP A 43 -3.05 1.06 -16.15
C TRP A 43 -3.46 -0.12 -17.03
N VAL A 44 -4.42 -0.93 -16.59
CA VAL A 44 -4.92 -2.09 -17.36
C VAL A 44 -6.30 -1.78 -17.92
N TYR A 45 -7.26 -1.39 -17.09
CA TYR A 45 -8.63 -1.17 -17.56
C TYR A 45 -8.72 -0.05 -18.59
N PHE A 46 -8.16 1.13 -18.28
CA PHE A 46 -8.29 2.31 -19.15
C PHE A 46 -7.74 2.10 -20.57
N PRO A 47 -6.49 1.66 -20.77
CA PRO A 47 -5.99 1.41 -22.13
C PRO A 47 -6.70 0.23 -22.81
N THR A 48 -7.04 -0.84 -22.09
CA THR A 48 -7.74 -1.99 -22.68
C THR A 48 -9.17 -1.62 -23.10
N PHE A 49 -9.83 -0.74 -22.35
CA PHE A 49 -11.13 -0.19 -22.70
C PHE A 49 -11.06 0.65 -23.98
N ILE A 50 -10.07 1.55 -24.10
CA ILE A 50 -9.86 2.35 -25.31
C ILE A 50 -9.63 1.43 -26.53
N VAL A 51 -8.77 0.42 -26.39
CA VAL A 51 -8.47 -0.54 -27.47
C VAL A 51 -9.74 -1.31 -27.87
N ASN A 52 -10.52 -1.80 -26.92
CA ASN A 52 -11.74 -2.53 -27.24
C ASN A 52 -12.82 -1.68 -27.89
N VAL A 53 -12.98 -0.43 -27.48
CA VAL A 53 -13.89 0.51 -28.16
C VAL A 53 -13.42 0.78 -29.58
N MET A 54 -12.11 0.89 -29.82
CA MET A 54 -11.56 1.13 -31.16
C MET A 54 -11.64 -0.09 -32.08
N LEU A 55 -11.53 -1.30 -31.54
CA LEU A 55 -11.55 -2.56 -32.30
C LEU A 55 -12.93 -3.23 -32.33
N ASP A 56 -13.96 -2.60 -31.75
CA ASP A 56 -15.33 -3.15 -31.59
C ASP A 56 -15.33 -4.59 -31.05
N ASN A 57 -14.47 -4.84 -30.07
CA ASN A 57 -14.22 -6.17 -29.55
C ASN A 57 -14.68 -6.29 -28.10
N SER A 58 -15.39 -7.37 -27.77
CA SER A 58 -15.92 -7.55 -26.43
C SER A 58 -14.82 -7.92 -25.43
N PRO A 59 -14.64 -7.19 -24.32
CA PRO A 59 -13.74 -7.61 -23.25
C PRO A 59 -14.28 -8.89 -22.61
N GLY A 60 -13.76 -10.03 -23.05
CA GLY A 60 -14.06 -11.32 -22.42
C GLY A 60 -13.43 -11.46 -21.04
N ILE A 61 -13.43 -12.69 -20.53
CA ILE A 61 -12.81 -13.11 -19.26
C ILE A 61 -11.34 -12.66 -19.13
N TRP A 62 -10.64 -12.50 -20.24
CA TRP A 62 -9.24 -12.08 -20.27
C TRP A 62 -8.97 -10.73 -19.58
N LEU A 63 -9.88 -9.75 -19.75
CA LEU A 63 -9.71 -8.42 -19.14
C LEU A 63 -9.84 -8.49 -17.62
N TRP A 64 -10.81 -9.24 -17.12
CA TRP A 64 -11.01 -9.43 -15.68
C TRP A 64 -9.86 -10.20 -15.05
N ALA A 65 -9.33 -11.22 -15.73
CA ALA A 65 -8.18 -11.99 -15.27
C ALA A 65 -6.91 -11.14 -15.21
N SER A 66 -6.63 -10.31 -16.23
CA SER A 66 -5.45 -9.43 -16.24
C SER A 66 -5.54 -8.33 -15.19
N MET A 67 -6.72 -7.73 -14.98
CA MET A 67 -6.95 -6.77 -13.90
C MET A 67 -6.72 -7.37 -12.52
N ALA A 68 -7.25 -8.57 -12.27
CA ALA A 68 -7.08 -9.27 -11.01
C ALA A 68 -5.60 -9.61 -10.77
N ALA A 69 -4.89 -10.11 -11.79
CA ALA A 69 -3.48 -10.44 -11.70
C ALA A 69 -2.61 -9.21 -11.37
N VAL A 70 -2.86 -8.08 -12.03
CA VAL A 70 -2.09 -6.84 -11.79
C VAL A 70 -2.43 -6.22 -10.44
N ALA A 71 -3.70 -6.22 -10.03
CA ALA A 71 -4.10 -5.70 -8.72
C ALA A 71 -3.46 -6.50 -7.57
N VAL A 72 -3.54 -7.83 -7.63
CA VAL A 72 -2.94 -8.70 -6.62
C VAL A 72 -1.42 -8.61 -6.67
N GLY A 73 -0.81 -8.65 -7.87
CA GLY A 73 0.64 -8.59 -8.03
C GLY A 73 1.25 -7.29 -7.50
N SER A 74 0.67 -6.14 -7.87
CA SER A 74 1.14 -4.82 -7.40
C SER A 74 0.90 -4.61 -5.90
N GLY A 75 -0.26 -5.00 -5.39
CA GLY A 75 -0.56 -4.94 -3.96
C GLY A 75 0.36 -5.82 -3.12
N LEU A 76 0.62 -7.05 -3.58
CA LEU A 76 1.53 -7.97 -2.90
C LEU A 76 2.97 -7.46 -2.94
N LEU A 77 3.42 -6.91 -4.08
CA LEU A 77 4.74 -6.32 -4.22
C LEU A 77 4.94 -5.14 -3.24
N MET A 78 3.97 -4.22 -3.17
CA MET A 78 4.05 -3.09 -2.23
C MET A 78 4.05 -3.58 -0.77
N PHE A 79 3.25 -4.59 -0.45
CA PHE A 79 3.24 -5.19 0.88
C PHE A 79 4.60 -5.81 1.25
N VAL A 80 5.22 -6.55 0.34
CA VAL A 80 6.56 -7.13 0.55
C VAL A 80 7.62 -6.05 0.75
N ILE A 81 7.57 -4.96 -0.04
CA ILE A 81 8.50 -3.83 0.12
C ILE A 81 8.31 -3.17 1.49
N ALA A 82 7.06 -2.93 1.90
CA ALA A 82 6.76 -2.34 3.19
C ALA A 82 7.30 -3.20 4.35
N VAL A 83 7.06 -4.51 4.31
CA VAL A 83 7.55 -5.46 5.32
C VAL A 83 9.09 -5.54 5.33
N ARG A 84 9.75 -5.49 4.17
CA ARG A 84 11.23 -5.47 4.11
C ARG A 84 11.80 -4.20 4.71
N ARG A 85 11.20 -3.05 4.39
CA ARG A 85 11.64 -1.74 4.91
C ARG A 85 11.53 -1.69 6.43
N GLU A 86 10.46 -2.23 7.00
CA GLU A 86 10.30 -2.37 8.46
C GLU A 86 11.41 -3.22 9.11
N ARG A 87 11.91 -4.26 8.42
CA ARG A 87 13.00 -5.12 8.94
C ARG A 87 14.39 -4.50 8.87
N GLU A 88 14.62 -3.54 7.97
CA GLU A 88 15.93 -2.88 7.82
C GLU A 88 16.16 -1.73 8.83
N TYR A 89 15.10 -1.12 9.36
CA TYR A 89 15.20 -0.06 10.38
C TYR A 89 15.99 -0.44 11.67
N PRO A 90 15.85 -1.63 12.27
CA PRO A 90 16.58 -1.98 13.50
C PRO A 90 18.10 -2.18 13.32
N GLN A 91 18.65 -2.16 12.09
CA GLN A 91 20.10 -2.36 11.85
C GLN A 91 20.88 -1.07 11.56
N SER A 92 20.22 0.09 11.47
CA SER A 92 20.85 1.39 11.17
C SER A 92 20.98 2.31 12.39
N LEU A 93 20.75 1.77 13.60
CA LEU A 93 20.73 2.47 14.88
C LEU A 93 21.75 1.86 15.85
#